data_AF-A0A953GCQ4-F1
#
_entry.id   AF-A0A953GCQ4-F1
#
_cell.length_a   1.000
_cell.length_b   1.000
_cell.length_c   1.000
_cell.angle_alpha   90.00
_cell.angle_beta   90.00
_cell.angle_gamma   90.00
#
_symmetry.space_group_name_H-M   'P 1'
#
loop_
_entity.id
_entity.type
_entity.pdbx_description
1 polymer ?
#
loop_
_entity_poly.entity_id
_entity_poly.type
_entity_poly.pdbx_seq_one_letter_code
_entity_poly.pdbx_strand_id
1 'polypeptide(L)'
;MKSLNKKSDMVPSLASRVKFKLGIRNPFTVAYDIIFGCPGWLQGLIIANDQIKAQNARRVMIIGAETLSRVSDPHDRDSMIYSDGAGAVILEARACDSETGIIAQLARTDAGHEAHYLAMKESNNPDVEGHEIYLKMQGRKLYEYALNQVPQLVKSCIEKAKLNITDISKVLIHQANEKMDEAIIQRLFNLYNIAEVPKGIMPMIINKLGNSSVATLPTLLDLILKDKLPGHQISHGQNFVFASVGAGMNINAVVYKF
;
A
#
# COMPACT_ATOMS: atom_id res chain seq x y z
N MET A 1 12.51 -11.22 11.29
CA MET A 1 12.78 -12.55 11.87
C MET A 1 14.10 -13.09 11.34
N LYS A 2 14.88 -13.86 12.13
CA LYS A 2 16.04 -14.62 11.61
C LYS A 2 15.54 -15.77 10.71
N SER A 3 16.32 -16.19 9.71
CA SER A 3 15.89 -17.19 8.70
C SER A 3 15.35 -18.49 9.30
N LEU A 4 15.87 -18.95 10.44
CA LEU A 4 15.48 -20.19 11.12
C LEU A 4 14.59 -19.98 12.37
N ASN A 5 14.23 -18.74 12.70
CA ASN A 5 13.43 -18.45 13.89
C ASN A 5 12.01 -18.05 13.50
N LYS A 6 11.02 -18.82 13.97
CA LYS A 6 9.58 -18.60 13.73
C LYS A 6 8.98 -17.52 14.63
N LYS A 7 9.70 -17.06 15.66
CA LYS A 7 9.26 -15.96 16.53
C LYS A 7 9.50 -14.59 15.88
N SER A 8 8.50 -13.72 15.97
CA SER A 8 8.63 -12.30 15.61
C SER A 8 9.67 -11.63 16.49
N ASP A 9 10.66 -11.03 15.85
CA ASP A 9 11.76 -10.32 16.51
C ASP A 9 11.48 -8.82 16.44
N MET A 10 10.78 -8.31 17.45
CA MET A 10 10.24 -6.94 17.50
C MET A 10 11.13 -5.98 18.30
N VAL A 11 12.19 -6.47 18.97
CA VAL A 11 13.00 -5.65 19.89
C VAL A 11 14.50 -5.75 19.54
N PRO A 12 15.18 -4.64 19.20
CA PRO A 12 14.60 -3.31 18.95
C PRO A 12 13.76 -3.31 17.67
N SER A 13 12.95 -2.25 17.48
CA SER A 13 12.12 -2.06 16.28
C SER A 13 12.91 -2.19 14.98
N LEU A 14 12.25 -2.64 13.92
CA LEU A 14 12.86 -2.78 12.60
C LEU A 14 13.40 -1.44 12.10
N ALA A 15 12.65 -0.36 12.28
CA ALA A 15 13.08 0.99 11.96
C ALA A 15 14.37 1.40 12.69
N SER A 16 14.54 1.03 13.97
CA SER A 16 15.79 1.29 14.71
C SER A 16 16.97 0.54 14.11
N ARG A 17 16.75 -0.71 13.70
CA ARG A 17 17.78 -1.52 13.02
C ARG A 17 18.14 -0.94 11.66
N VAL A 18 17.16 -0.44 10.90
CA VAL A 18 17.41 0.25 9.62
C VAL A 18 18.20 1.53 9.86
N LYS A 19 17.81 2.37 10.82
CA LYS A 19 18.54 3.60 11.20
C LYS A 19 20.01 3.29 11.52
N PHE A 20 20.25 2.25 12.32
CA PHE A 20 21.60 1.78 12.65
C PHE A 20 22.37 1.33 11.40
N LYS A 21 21.77 0.48 10.56
CA LYS A 21 22.39 -0.03 9.31
C LYS A 21 22.70 1.07 8.30
N LEU A 22 21.87 2.11 8.23
CA LEU A 22 22.09 3.28 7.37
C LEU A 22 23.12 4.26 7.96
N GLY A 23 23.63 4.03 9.17
CA GLY A 23 24.60 4.91 9.82
C GLY A 23 24.03 6.27 10.23
N ILE A 24 22.71 6.40 10.37
CA ILE A 24 22.07 7.67 10.74
C ILE A 24 22.32 7.96 12.22
N ARG A 25 23.30 8.84 12.48
CA ARG A 25 23.75 9.19 13.85
C ARG A 25 22.86 10.19 14.57
N ASN A 26 22.03 10.96 13.85
CA ASN A 26 21.18 11.98 14.46
C ASN A 26 20.20 11.36 15.46
N PRO A 27 20.28 11.66 16.77
CA PRO A 27 19.36 11.11 17.77
C PRO A 27 17.92 11.57 17.55
N PHE A 28 17.70 12.76 16.96
CA PHE A 28 16.38 13.31 16.66
C PHE A 28 15.72 12.71 15.41
N THR A 29 16.41 11.82 14.68
CA THR A 29 15.75 10.93 13.72
C THR A 29 15.05 9.81 14.49
N VAL A 30 13.81 10.06 14.89
CA VAL A 30 12.98 9.08 15.63
C VAL A 30 12.63 7.92 14.70
N ALA A 31 12.82 6.69 15.17
CA ALA A 31 12.58 5.47 14.40
C ALA A 31 11.58 4.57 15.13
N TYR A 32 10.50 4.20 14.45
CA TYR A 32 9.45 3.33 15.00
C TYR A 32 8.77 2.52 13.89
N ASP A 33 8.14 1.42 14.27
CA ASP A 33 7.38 0.55 13.37
C ASP A 33 5.88 0.86 13.49
N ILE A 34 5.14 0.66 12.40
CA ILE A 34 3.66 0.75 12.39
C ILE A 34 3.14 -0.62 11.97
N ILE A 35 2.35 -1.26 12.83
CA ILE A 35 1.63 -2.48 12.48
C ILE A 35 0.32 -2.07 11.80
N PHE A 36 0.09 -2.59 10.60
CA PHE A 36 -1.09 -2.31 9.79
C PHE A 36 -1.41 -3.52 8.90
N GLY A 37 -2.10 -3.31 7.78
CA GLY A 37 -2.19 -4.27 6.67
C GLY A 37 -1.45 -3.77 5.42
N CYS A 38 -1.79 -4.32 4.25
CA CYS A 38 -1.28 -3.87 2.94
C CYS A 38 -1.30 -2.34 2.71
N PRO A 39 -2.24 -1.55 3.28
CA PRO A 39 -2.20 -0.10 3.16
C PRO A 39 -1.15 0.61 4.03
N GLY A 40 -0.36 -0.13 4.82
CA GLY A 40 0.54 0.41 5.83
C GLY A 40 1.56 1.43 5.30
N TRP A 41 2.04 1.27 4.06
CA TRP A 41 2.92 2.27 3.46
C TRP A 41 2.20 3.60 3.18
N LEU A 42 0.95 3.56 2.71
CA LEU A 42 0.13 4.77 2.57
C LEU A 42 -0.25 5.37 3.92
N GLN A 43 -0.51 4.54 4.92
CA GLN A 43 -0.72 5.02 6.29
C GLN A 43 0.53 5.75 6.82
N GLY A 44 1.73 5.24 6.50
CA GLY A 44 3.00 5.91 6.77
C GLY A 44 3.13 7.26 6.07
N LEU A 45 2.71 7.37 4.80
CA LEU A 45 2.65 8.64 4.07
C LEU A 45 1.69 9.65 4.72
N ILE A 46 0.50 9.20 5.13
CA ILE A 46 -0.51 10.04 5.81
C ILE A 46 0.07 10.61 7.10
N ILE A 47 0.63 9.74 7.95
CA ILE A 47 1.24 10.16 9.22
C ILE A 47 2.41 11.12 8.96
N ALA A 48 3.26 10.82 7.97
CA ALA A 48 4.39 11.69 7.62
C ALA A 48 3.94 13.08 7.16
N ASN A 49 2.89 13.15 6.34
CA ASN A 49 2.29 14.41 5.89
C ASN A 49 1.78 15.23 7.08
N ASP A 50 1.07 14.57 8.00
CA ASP A 50 0.53 15.23 9.20
C ASP A 50 1.65 15.76 10.10
N GLN A 51 2.72 14.98 10.31
CA GLN A 51 3.89 15.43 11.09
C GLN A 51 4.62 16.60 10.42
N ILE A 52 4.72 16.61 9.08
CA ILE A 52 5.33 17.70 8.34
C ILE A 52 4.47 18.97 8.43
N LYS A 53 3.15 18.86 8.24
CA LYS A 53 2.21 19.99 8.36
C LYS A 53 2.16 20.55 9.77
N ALA A 54 2.29 19.69 10.78
CA ALA A 54 2.42 20.09 12.19
C ALA A 54 3.80 20.65 12.55
N GLN A 55 4.75 20.71 11.60
CA GLN A 55 6.13 21.17 11.80
C GLN A 55 6.96 20.35 12.78
N ASN A 56 6.50 19.13 13.11
CA ASN A 56 7.22 18.19 13.96
C ASN A 56 8.34 17.43 13.22
N ALA A 57 8.28 17.41 11.89
CA ALA A 57 9.30 16.83 11.04
C ALA A 57 9.50 17.65 9.76
N ARG A 58 10.74 17.72 9.27
CA ARG A 58 11.05 18.30 7.94
C ARG A 58 11.24 17.24 6.87
N ARG A 59 11.77 16.08 7.24
CA ARG A 59 12.02 14.94 6.36
C ARG A 59 11.61 13.67 7.06
N VAL A 60 10.86 12.81 6.37
CA VAL A 60 10.41 11.52 6.90
C VAL A 60 10.73 10.44 5.88
N MET A 61 11.45 9.40 6.30
CA MET A 61 11.68 8.21 5.51
C MET A 61 10.59 7.19 5.82
N ILE A 62 9.85 6.77 4.80
CA ILE A 62 8.74 5.82 4.93
C ILE A 62 9.12 4.56 4.19
N ILE A 63 9.17 3.44 4.90
CA ILE A 63 9.60 2.14 4.38
C ILE A 63 8.44 1.16 4.50
N GLY A 64 8.02 0.58 3.38
CA GLY A 64 7.14 -0.59 3.36
C GLY A 64 8.01 -1.81 3.09
N ALA A 65 8.04 -2.77 4.01
CA ALA A 65 8.80 -4.00 3.86
C ALA A 65 7.97 -5.18 4.35
N GLU A 66 7.89 -6.24 3.55
CA GLU A 66 7.11 -7.43 3.86
C GLU A 66 7.82 -8.70 3.42
N THR A 67 7.60 -9.78 4.18
CA THR A 67 8.07 -11.13 3.83
C THR A 67 6.93 -12.14 3.94
N LEU A 68 5.91 -12.01 3.08
CA LEU A 68 4.72 -12.87 3.11
C LEU A 68 5.03 -14.34 2.84
N SER A 69 6.13 -14.64 2.13
CA SER A 69 6.58 -16.01 1.88
C SER A 69 6.73 -16.82 3.17
N ARG A 70 7.08 -16.16 4.28
CA ARG A 70 7.30 -16.78 5.60
C ARG A 70 6.00 -17.16 6.33
N VAL A 71 4.88 -16.59 5.93
CA VAL A 71 3.56 -16.80 6.55
C VAL A 71 2.55 -17.39 5.56
N SER A 72 3.02 -17.84 4.40
CA SER A 72 2.20 -18.48 3.37
C SER A 72 2.09 -19.98 3.66
N ASP A 73 0.87 -20.52 3.66
CA ASP A 73 0.67 -21.95 3.84
C ASP A 73 0.94 -22.69 2.53
N PRO A 74 1.92 -23.62 2.48
CA PRO A 74 2.20 -24.38 1.27
C PRO A 74 1.03 -25.25 0.79
N HIS A 75 0.04 -25.52 1.65
CA HIS A 75 -1.18 -26.27 1.31
C HIS A 75 -2.37 -25.36 0.95
N ASP A 76 -2.13 -24.05 0.83
CA ASP A 76 -3.17 -23.07 0.50
C ASP A 76 -2.90 -22.44 -0.86
N ARG A 77 -3.74 -22.79 -1.82
CA ARG A 77 -3.67 -22.25 -3.18
C ARG A 77 -3.88 -20.73 -3.20
N ASP A 78 -4.64 -20.17 -2.27
CA ASP A 78 -4.88 -18.72 -2.23
C ASP A 78 -3.61 -17.96 -1.85
N SER A 79 -2.61 -18.61 -1.22
CA SER A 79 -1.34 -18.00 -0.84
C SER A 79 -0.32 -17.84 -1.99
N MET A 80 -0.58 -18.45 -3.16
CA MET A 80 0.36 -18.43 -4.30
C MET A 80 0.62 -17.04 -4.89
N ILE A 81 -0.22 -16.05 -4.55
CA ILE A 81 -0.09 -14.67 -5.04
C ILE A 81 0.99 -13.88 -4.30
N TYR A 82 1.41 -14.35 -3.12
CA TYR A 82 2.23 -13.57 -2.21
C TYR A 82 3.70 -13.54 -2.62
N SER A 83 4.34 -12.42 -2.33
CA SER A 83 5.77 -12.22 -2.55
C SER A 83 6.39 -11.39 -1.43
N ASP A 84 7.72 -11.35 -1.44
CA ASP A 84 8.50 -10.55 -0.51
C ASP A 84 8.94 -9.27 -1.22
N GLY A 85 9.05 -8.17 -0.48
CA GLY A 85 9.48 -6.92 -1.07
C GLY A 85 9.78 -5.84 -0.04
N ALA A 86 10.51 -4.82 -0.48
CA ALA A 86 10.68 -3.60 0.28
C ALA A 86 10.80 -2.41 -0.66
N GLY A 87 10.24 -1.27 -0.25
CA GLY A 87 10.37 0.00 -0.93
C GLY A 87 10.38 1.15 0.06
N ALA A 88 11.10 2.21 -0.27
CA ALA A 88 11.28 3.36 0.60
C ALA A 88 11.13 4.67 -0.17
N VAL A 89 10.53 5.67 0.48
CA VAL A 89 10.49 7.05 -0.02
C VAL A 89 10.93 8.01 1.08
N ILE A 90 11.45 9.16 0.68
CA ILE A 90 11.70 10.29 1.57
C ILE A 90 10.69 11.38 1.21
N LEU A 91 9.83 11.72 2.16
CA LEU A 91 8.96 12.88 2.07
C LEU A 91 9.66 14.07 2.71
N GLU A 92 9.68 15.21 2.03
CA GLU A 92 10.36 16.43 2.49
C GLU A 92 9.44 17.63 2.40
N ALA A 93 9.43 18.43 3.47
CA ALA A 93 8.77 19.74 3.49
C ALA A 93 9.48 20.68 2.50
N ARG A 94 8.71 21.25 1.56
CA ARG A 94 9.18 22.28 0.63
C ARG A 94 8.25 23.48 0.67
N ALA A 95 8.84 24.67 0.67
CA ALA A 95 8.09 25.89 0.39
C ALA A 95 7.83 25.91 -1.12
N CYS A 96 6.56 26.04 -1.51
CA CYS A 96 6.13 26.09 -2.90
C CYS A 96 5.09 27.21 -3.06
N ASP A 97 5.18 27.93 -4.17
CA ASP A 97 4.21 28.99 -4.52
C ASP A 97 2.90 28.41 -5.07
N SER A 98 2.90 27.13 -5.45
CA SER A 98 1.75 26.40 -5.94
C SER A 98 1.55 25.09 -5.17
N GLU A 99 0.31 24.62 -5.10
CA GLU A 99 -0.02 23.34 -4.48
C GLU A 99 0.70 22.18 -5.20
N THR A 100 1.55 21.45 -4.46
CA THR A 100 2.40 20.34 -4.92
C THR A 100 2.61 19.39 -3.72
N GLY A 101 2.81 18.10 -3.99
CA GLY A 101 2.89 17.08 -2.94
C GLY A 101 1.53 16.48 -2.62
N ILE A 102 1.29 16.13 -1.35
CA ILE A 102 0.02 15.50 -0.92
C ILE A 102 -1.08 16.55 -0.81
N ILE A 103 -2.01 16.52 -1.78
CA ILE A 103 -3.15 17.44 -1.90
C ILE A 103 -4.29 17.01 -0.97
N ALA A 104 -4.64 15.72 -1.02
CA ALA A 104 -5.67 15.14 -0.17
C ALA A 104 -5.27 13.75 0.30
N GLN A 105 -5.80 13.38 1.45
CA GLN A 105 -5.67 12.03 2.00
C GLN A 105 -6.93 11.63 2.75
N LEU A 106 -7.27 10.34 2.68
CA LEU A 106 -8.35 9.70 3.40
C LEU A 106 -7.93 8.30 3.87
N ALA A 107 -8.45 7.90 5.01
CA ALA A 107 -8.29 6.57 5.57
C ALA A 107 -9.66 6.08 6.05
N ARG A 108 -9.89 4.77 5.93
CA ARG A 108 -11.09 4.09 6.41
C ARG A 108 -10.71 2.76 7.03
N THR A 109 -11.37 2.43 8.13
CA THR A 109 -11.30 1.11 8.76
C THR A 109 -12.71 0.60 8.96
N ASP A 110 -13.00 -0.59 8.45
CA ASP A 110 -14.22 -1.33 8.77
C ASP A 110 -13.80 -2.56 9.60
N ALA A 111 -14.12 -2.54 10.89
CA ALA A 111 -13.68 -3.54 11.87
C ALA A 111 -14.83 -4.37 12.45
N GLY A 112 -15.89 -4.57 11.67
CA GLY A 112 -16.94 -5.54 11.98
C GLY A 112 -16.46 -6.97 11.68
N HIS A 113 -17.27 -7.76 10.97
CA HIS A 113 -16.85 -9.08 10.50
C HIS A 113 -15.66 -9.03 9.54
N GLU A 114 -15.47 -7.88 8.88
CA GLU A 114 -14.38 -7.56 7.96
C GLU A 114 -13.01 -7.72 8.62
N ALA A 115 -12.88 -7.45 9.93
CA ALA A 115 -11.61 -7.57 10.66
C ALA A 115 -10.99 -8.97 10.59
N HIS A 116 -11.81 -10.00 10.31
CA HIS A 116 -11.39 -11.39 10.22
C HIS A 116 -11.41 -11.95 8.79
N TYR A 117 -11.50 -11.09 7.77
CA TYR A 117 -11.35 -11.52 6.37
C TYR A 117 -9.93 -11.96 6.06
N LEU A 118 -8.94 -11.41 6.76
CA LEU A 118 -7.56 -11.87 6.78
C LEU A 118 -7.21 -12.21 8.22
N ALA A 119 -6.76 -13.44 8.47
CA ALA A 119 -6.44 -13.90 9.81
C ALA A 119 -5.33 -14.95 9.79
N MET A 120 -4.59 -15.06 10.89
CA MET A 120 -3.64 -16.15 11.08
C MET A 120 -4.40 -17.40 11.55
N LYS A 121 -4.30 -18.51 10.83
CA LYS A 121 -4.92 -19.81 11.18
C LYS A 121 -4.01 -20.98 10.84
N GLU A 122 -4.33 -22.16 11.34
CA GLU A 122 -3.61 -23.40 11.03
C GLU A 122 -3.61 -23.74 9.53
N SER A 123 -2.76 -24.69 9.14
CA SER A 123 -2.63 -25.14 7.75
C SER A 123 -3.94 -25.73 7.22
N ASN A 124 -4.15 -25.65 5.91
CA ASN A 124 -5.23 -26.36 5.22
C ASN A 124 -4.99 -27.88 5.18
N ASN A 125 -3.75 -28.33 5.43
CA ASN A 125 -3.45 -29.74 5.58
C ASN A 125 -3.54 -30.14 7.08
N PRO A 126 -4.52 -30.98 7.46
CA PRO A 126 -4.72 -31.37 8.86
C PRO A 126 -3.61 -32.28 9.39
N ASP A 127 -2.79 -32.88 8.52
CA ASP A 127 -1.71 -33.79 8.91
C ASP A 127 -0.41 -33.05 9.26
N VAL A 128 -0.37 -31.72 9.12
CA VAL A 128 0.78 -30.91 9.52
C VAL A 128 0.86 -30.89 11.05
N GLU A 129 1.88 -31.55 11.59
CA GLU A 129 2.14 -31.54 13.03
C GLU A 129 2.52 -30.13 13.52
N GLY A 130 2.02 -29.75 14.70
CA GLY A 130 2.29 -28.47 15.36
C GLY A 130 1.16 -27.47 15.26
N HIS A 131 1.34 -26.31 15.90
CA HIS A 131 0.34 -25.22 15.94
C HIS A 131 0.82 -24.00 15.14
N GLU A 132 1.40 -24.26 13.97
CA GLU A 132 1.87 -23.18 13.10
C GLU A 132 0.69 -22.50 12.42
N ILE A 133 0.73 -21.17 12.44
CA ILE A 133 -0.31 -20.34 11.86
C ILE A 133 0.21 -19.61 10.63
N TYR A 134 -0.64 -19.55 9.62
CA TYR A 134 -0.41 -18.99 8.31
C TYR A 134 -1.46 -17.92 8.01
N LEU A 135 -1.12 -16.99 7.14
CA LEU A 135 -2.05 -15.99 6.66
C LEU A 135 -3.13 -16.67 5.80
N LYS A 136 -4.38 -16.59 6.27
CA LYS A 136 -5.56 -17.08 5.57
C LYS A 136 -6.45 -15.93 5.14
N MET A 137 -7.04 -16.08 3.96
CA MET A 137 -7.92 -15.06 3.37
C MET A 137 -9.31 -15.61 3.07
N GLN A 138 -10.34 -14.80 3.30
CA GLN A 138 -11.69 -15.03 2.77
C GLN A 138 -11.80 -14.35 1.40
N GLY A 139 -11.18 -14.93 0.38
CA GLY A 139 -10.94 -14.29 -0.93
C GLY A 139 -12.19 -13.68 -1.57
N ARG A 140 -13.32 -14.39 -1.55
CA ARG A 140 -14.60 -13.86 -2.08
C ARG A 140 -15.07 -12.61 -1.34
N LYS A 141 -15.06 -12.63 -0.01
CA LYS A 141 -15.51 -11.48 0.80
C LYS A 141 -14.57 -10.29 0.66
N LEU A 142 -13.25 -10.54 0.57
CA LEU A 142 -12.25 -9.51 0.30
C LEU A 142 -12.48 -8.85 -1.06
N TYR A 143 -12.72 -9.65 -2.09
CA TYR A 143 -13.00 -9.17 -3.44
C TYR A 143 -14.27 -8.30 -3.48
N GLU A 144 -15.37 -8.78 -2.88
CA GLU A 144 -16.63 -8.04 -2.78
C GLU A 144 -16.45 -6.73 -1.99
N TYR A 145 -15.73 -6.76 -0.87
CA TYR A 145 -15.43 -5.59 -0.06
C TYR A 145 -14.60 -4.55 -0.83
N ALA A 146 -13.49 -4.97 -1.44
CA ALA A 146 -12.59 -4.08 -2.15
C ALA A 146 -13.32 -3.36 -3.30
N LEU A 147 -14.12 -4.09 -4.07
CA LEU A 147 -14.88 -3.53 -5.17
C LEU A 147 -16.01 -2.58 -4.75
N ASN A 148 -16.52 -2.70 -3.53
CA ASN A 148 -17.58 -1.83 -3.03
C ASN A 148 -17.01 -0.58 -2.36
N GLN A 149 -15.89 -0.70 -1.63
CA GLN A 149 -15.40 0.36 -0.76
C GLN A 149 -14.22 1.15 -1.34
N VAL A 150 -13.31 0.53 -2.11
CA VAL A 150 -12.13 1.21 -2.67
C VAL A 150 -12.53 2.31 -3.67
N PRO A 151 -13.40 2.06 -4.67
CA PRO A 151 -13.81 3.11 -5.60
C PRO A 151 -14.44 4.32 -4.92
N GLN A 152 -15.25 4.09 -3.87
CA GLN A 152 -15.92 5.14 -3.12
C GLN A 152 -14.92 6.01 -2.35
N LEU A 153 -13.98 5.39 -1.63
CA LEU A 153 -12.97 6.15 -0.89
C LEU A 153 -12.06 6.95 -1.84
N VAL A 154 -11.68 6.35 -2.97
CA VAL A 154 -10.86 7.04 -3.99
C VAL A 154 -11.60 8.24 -4.55
N LYS A 155 -12.88 8.08 -4.94
CA LYS A 155 -13.73 9.19 -5.39
C LYS A 155 -13.79 10.32 -4.37
N SER A 156 -14.08 9.99 -3.10
CA SER A 156 -14.11 10.99 -2.02
C SER A 156 -12.75 11.68 -1.82
N CYS A 157 -11.64 10.99 -2.06
CA CYS A 157 -10.31 11.58 -1.94
C CYS A 157 -10.00 12.55 -3.09
N ILE A 158 -10.39 12.20 -4.31
CA ILE A 158 -10.32 13.06 -5.50
C ILE A 158 -11.20 14.31 -5.30
N GLU A 159 -12.44 14.14 -4.81
CA GLU A 159 -13.35 15.26 -4.51
C GLU A 159 -12.82 16.16 -3.39
N LYS A 160 -12.20 15.57 -2.35
CA LYS A 160 -11.53 16.34 -1.28
C LYS A 160 -10.35 17.15 -1.81
N ALA A 161 -9.66 16.66 -2.85
CA ALA A 161 -8.63 17.40 -3.57
C ALA A 161 -9.22 18.48 -4.53
N LYS A 162 -10.55 18.59 -4.63
CA LYS A 162 -11.27 19.47 -5.56
C LYS A 162 -10.92 19.19 -7.03
N LEU A 163 -10.67 17.93 -7.36
CA LEU A 163 -10.38 17.45 -8.71
C LEU A 163 -11.52 16.60 -9.26
N ASN A 164 -11.51 16.39 -10.57
CA ASN A 164 -12.30 15.37 -11.26
C ASN A 164 -11.42 14.15 -11.59
N ILE A 165 -12.03 12.99 -11.87
CA ILE A 165 -11.28 11.81 -12.34
C ILE A 165 -10.51 12.11 -13.64
N THR A 166 -11.00 13.02 -14.48
CA THR A 166 -10.33 13.45 -15.71
C THR A 166 -9.03 14.23 -15.47
N ASP A 167 -8.83 14.75 -14.26
CA ASP A 167 -7.60 15.45 -13.87
C ASP A 167 -6.51 14.49 -13.36
N ILE A 168 -6.85 13.21 -13.19
CA ILE A 168 -5.96 12.18 -12.67
C ILE A 168 -5.18 11.54 -13.82
N SER A 169 -3.86 11.65 -13.76
CA SER A 169 -2.96 11.09 -14.77
C SER A 169 -2.70 9.59 -14.57
N LYS A 170 -2.63 9.14 -13.31
CA LYS A 170 -2.42 7.73 -12.95
C LYS A 170 -3.13 7.36 -11.65
N VAL A 171 -3.55 6.11 -11.56
CA VAL A 171 -4.10 5.49 -10.35
C VAL A 171 -3.23 4.28 -9.99
N LEU A 172 -2.45 4.41 -8.93
CA LEU A 172 -1.56 3.38 -8.39
C LEU A 172 -2.30 2.67 -7.26
N ILE A 173 -2.72 1.44 -7.51
CA ILE A 173 -3.44 0.61 -6.54
C ILE A 173 -2.47 -0.44 -5.98
N HIS A 174 -2.60 -0.76 -4.69
CA HIS A 174 -1.97 -1.97 -4.14
C HIS A 174 -2.45 -3.19 -4.91
N GLN A 175 -1.51 -3.91 -5.51
CA GLN A 175 -1.82 -5.01 -6.40
C GLN A 175 -1.87 -6.33 -5.64
N ALA A 176 -3.08 -6.70 -5.23
CA ALA A 176 -3.34 -7.99 -4.62
C ALA A 176 -3.67 -9.05 -5.67
N ASN A 177 -4.38 -8.65 -6.72
CA ASN A 177 -4.81 -9.52 -7.81
C ASN A 177 -5.20 -8.66 -9.02
N GLU A 178 -4.66 -8.96 -10.20
CA GLU A 178 -4.89 -8.17 -11.43
C GLU A 178 -6.38 -8.04 -11.77
N LYS A 179 -7.15 -9.13 -11.71
CA LYS A 179 -8.59 -9.12 -11.98
C LYS A 179 -9.36 -8.21 -11.00
N MET A 180 -8.94 -8.18 -9.74
CA MET A 180 -9.56 -7.30 -8.74
C MET A 180 -9.25 -5.84 -9.02
N ASP A 181 -8.00 -5.52 -9.35
CA ASP A 181 -7.55 -4.15 -9.61
C ASP A 181 -8.25 -3.57 -10.87
N GLU A 182 -8.39 -4.38 -11.93
CA GLU A 182 -9.15 -4.02 -13.14
C GLU A 182 -10.63 -3.74 -12.83
N ALA A 183 -11.25 -4.57 -11.99
CA ALA A 183 -12.63 -4.38 -11.61
C ALA A 183 -12.81 -3.17 -10.66
N ILE A 184 -11.84 -2.85 -9.81
CA ILE A 184 -11.83 -1.64 -8.98
C ILE A 184 -11.75 -0.39 -9.87
N ILE A 185 -10.82 -0.35 -10.83
CA ILE A 185 -10.64 0.82 -11.70
C ILE A 185 -11.88 1.02 -12.58
N GLN A 186 -12.45 -0.05 -13.15
CA GLN A 186 -13.68 0.06 -13.92
C GLN A 186 -14.84 0.61 -13.07
N ARG A 187 -15.01 0.12 -11.84
CA ARG A 187 -16.05 0.64 -10.93
C ARG A 187 -15.80 2.10 -10.57
N LEU A 188 -14.55 2.51 -10.36
CA LEU A 188 -14.21 3.91 -10.11
C LEU A 188 -14.67 4.79 -11.27
N PHE A 189 -14.31 4.46 -12.51
CA PHE A 189 -14.71 5.24 -13.69
C PHE A 189 -16.23 5.25 -13.91
N ASN A 190 -16.92 4.14 -13.63
CA ASN A 190 -18.38 4.08 -13.67
C ASN A 190 -19.04 5.08 -12.70
N LEU A 191 -18.44 5.38 -11.54
CA LEU A 191 -18.96 6.40 -10.60
C LEU A 191 -18.92 7.83 -11.18
N TYR A 192 -18.16 8.03 -12.25
CA TYR A 192 -18.09 9.29 -13.01
C TYR A 192 -18.84 9.20 -14.35
N ASN A 193 -19.65 8.15 -14.56
CA ASN A 193 -20.36 7.87 -15.82
C ASN A 193 -19.42 7.72 -17.04
N ILE A 194 -18.20 7.23 -16.82
CA ILE A 194 -17.22 6.95 -17.88
C ILE A 194 -17.16 5.44 -18.09
N ALA A 195 -17.61 4.98 -19.27
CA ALA A 195 -17.67 3.55 -19.58
C ALA A 195 -16.29 2.96 -19.92
N GLU A 196 -15.46 3.72 -20.64
CA GLU A 196 -14.14 3.25 -21.09
C GLU A 196 -13.03 3.81 -20.20
N VAL A 197 -12.31 2.91 -19.53
CA VAL A 197 -11.16 3.27 -18.69
C VAL A 197 -9.98 3.67 -19.61
N PRO A 198 -9.38 4.85 -19.44
CA PRO A 198 -8.24 5.28 -20.25
C PRO A 198 -7.08 4.29 -20.18
N LYS A 199 -6.57 3.89 -21.34
CA LYS A 199 -5.47 2.94 -21.44
C LYS A 199 -4.24 3.46 -20.68
N GLY A 200 -3.65 2.61 -19.84
CA GLY A 200 -2.45 2.94 -19.09
C GLY A 200 -2.66 3.84 -17.87
N ILE A 201 -3.91 4.15 -17.48
CA ILE A 201 -4.22 4.90 -16.25
C ILE A 201 -3.74 4.15 -14.99
N MET A 202 -3.82 2.82 -15.00
CA MET A 202 -3.42 1.95 -13.88
C MET A 202 -2.21 1.10 -14.31
N PRO A 203 -0.98 1.49 -13.90
CA PRO A 203 0.22 0.69 -14.16
C PRO A 203 0.18 -0.65 -13.39
N MET A 204 0.63 -1.74 -14.01
CA MET A 204 0.57 -3.11 -13.43
C MET A 204 1.94 -3.80 -13.42
N ILE A 205 2.30 -4.41 -12.28
CA ILE A 205 3.56 -5.14 -12.05
C ILE A 205 3.37 -6.50 -11.36
N ILE A 206 2.17 -6.82 -10.89
CA ILE A 206 1.86 -8.04 -10.13
C ILE A 206 2.19 -9.33 -10.90
N ASN A 207 2.02 -9.33 -12.22
CA ASN A 207 2.38 -10.46 -13.08
C ASN A 207 3.88 -10.80 -13.05
N LYS A 208 4.74 -9.87 -12.61
CA LYS A 208 6.19 -10.06 -12.48
C LYS A 208 6.65 -10.19 -11.04
N LEU A 209 6.05 -9.41 -10.13
CA LEU A 209 6.54 -9.25 -8.76
C LEU A 209 5.62 -9.84 -7.69
N GLY A 210 4.43 -10.31 -8.03
CA GLY A 210 3.44 -10.80 -7.08
C GLY A 210 2.93 -9.72 -6.11
N ASN A 211 2.17 -10.16 -5.12
CA ASN A 211 1.64 -9.33 -4.05
C ASN A 211 2.66 -9.22 -2.90
N SER A 212 3.39 -8.11 -2.85
CA SER A 212 4.35 -7.80 -1.78
C SER A 212 3.76 -6.89 -0.68
N SER A 213 2.44 -6.93 -0.48
CA SER A 213 1.74 -6.20 0.59
C SER A 213 2.08 -4.70 0.57
N VAL A 214 2.62 -4.18 1.68
CA VAL A 214 3.03 -2.80 1.90
C VAL A 214 4.13 -2.32 0.95
N ALA A 215 4.89 -3.23 0.33
CA ALA A 215 5.98 -2.86 -0.58
C ALA A 215 5.50 -2.63 -2.03
N THR A 216 4.27 -3.00 -2.38
CA THR A 216 3.78 -2.92 -3.77
C THR A 216 3.80 -1.50 -4.32
N LEU A 217 3.19 -0.54 -3.61
CA LEU A 217 3.09 0.85 -4.05
C LEU A 217 4.45 1.57 -4.16
N PRO A 218 5.36 1.53 -3.15
CA PRO A 218 6.65 2.17 -3.30
C PRO A 218 7.50 1.54 -4.40
N THR A 219 7.39 0.22 -4.61
CA THR A 219 8.08 -0.47 -5.71
C THR A 219 7.56 -0.01 -7.07
N LEU A 220 6.23 0.06 -7.23
CA LEU A 220 5.59 0.55 -8.45
C LEU A 220 6.01 1.98 -8.77
N LEU A 221 6.00 2.85 -7.76
CA LEU A 221 6.43 4.24 -7.90
C LEU A 221 7.91 4.34 -8.29
N ASP A 222 8.81 3.57 -7.66
CA ASP A 222 10.24 3.55 -8.00
C ASP A 222 10.49 3.13 -9.45
N LEU A 223 9.76 2.13 -9.94
CA LEU A 223 9.89 1.67 -11.33
C LEU A 223 9.45 2.73 -12.33
N ILE A 224 8.39 3.49 -12.03
CA ILE A 224 7.94 4.60 -12.89
C ILE A 224 8.94 5.75 -12.85
N LEU A 225 9.40 6.16 -11.65
CA LEU A 225 10.35 7.26 -11.48
C LEU A 225 11.71 7.01 -12.12
N LYS A 226 12.10 5.74 -12.31
CA LYS A 226 13.37 5.34 -12.94
C LYS A 226 13.22 4.92 -14.41
N ASP A 227 12.08 5.21 -15.03
CA ASP A 227 11.78 4.83 -16.42
C ASP A 227 11.92 3.32 -16.69
N LYS A 228 11.69 2.48 -15.67
CA LYS A 228 11.78 1.01 -15.75
C LYS A 228 10.43 0.34 -16.06
N LEU A 229 9.37 1.12 -16.21
CA LEU A 229 8.05 0.65 -16.59
C LEU A 229 7.62 1.31 -17.92
N PRO A 230 7.85 0.66 -19.07
CA PRO A 230 7.59 1.25 -20.39
C PRO A 230 6.16 1.78 -20.54
N GLY A 231 6.02 2.98 -21.11
CA GLY A 231 4.71 3.64 -21.28
C GLY A 231 4.17 4.34 -20.03
N HIS A 232 4.93 4.31 -18.93
CA HIS A 232 4.58 5.01 -17.69
C HIS A 232 5.71 5.98 -17.32
N GLN A 233 5.37 7.27 -17.35
CA GLN A 233 6.27 8.37 -17.00
C GLN A 233 5.53 9.33 -16.06
N ILE A 234 6.30 10.10 -15.30
CA ILE A 234 5.80 11.17 -14.44
C ILE A 234 6.24 12.50 -15.03
N SER A 235 5.28 13.39 -15.23
CA SER A 235 5.53 14.78 -15.60
C SER A 235 5.11 15.71 -14.46
N HIS A 236 5.81 16.83 -14.33
CA HIS A 236 5.47 17.87 -13.35
C HIS A 236 4.03 18.37 -13.56
N GLY A 237 3.33 18.63 -12.46
CA GLY A 237 1.94 19.09 -12.40
C GLY A 237 0.90 17.98 -12.50
N GLN A 238 1.28 16.73 -12.72
CA GLN A 238 0.34 15.62 -12.84
C GLN A 238 -0.20 15.17 -11.48
N ASN A 239 -1.52 14.90 -11.44
CA ASN A 239 -2.17 14.34 -10.25
C ASN A 239 -2.18 12.82 -10.33
N PHE A 240 -1.69 12.19 -9.27
CA PHE A 240 -1.67 10.75 -9.10
C PHE A 240 -2.54 10.39 -7.91
N VAL A 241 -3.29 9.29 -8.05
CA VAL A 241 -3.99 8.67 -6.93
C VAL A 241 -3.20 7.46 -6.49
N PHE A 242 -2.97 7.34 -5.18
CA PHE A 242 -2.52 6.12 -4.55
C PHE A 242 -3.66 5.53 -3.73
N ALA A 243 -3.94 4.23 -3.90
CA ALA A 243 -4.97 3.54 -3.14
C ALA A 243 -4.46 2.19 -2.67
N SER A 244 -4.86 1.77 -1.47
CA SER A 244 -4.56 0.43 -0.98
C SER A 244 -5.66 -0.08 -0.06
N VAL A 245 -5.89 -1.39 -0.09
CA VAL A 245 -6.84 -2.12 0.76
C VAL A 245 -6.16 -3.37 1.30
N GLY A 246 -6.46 -3.75 2.54
CA GLY A 246 -5.93 -4.98 3.14
C GLY A 246 -6.41 -5.19 4.57
N ALA A 247 -5.70 -6.07 5.30
CA ALA A 247 -6.06 -6.52 6.64
C ALA A 247 -6.49 -5.37 7.58
N GLY A 248 -7.62 -5.56 8.29
CA GLY A 248 -8.21 -4.55 9.18
C GLY A 248 -9.74 -4.57 9.31
N MET A 249 -10.54 -4.52 8.24
CA MET A 249 -10.17 -4.14 6.88
C MET A 249 -9.87 -2.64 6.82
N ASN A 250 -8.71 -2.30 6.24
CA ASN A 250 -8.27 -0.93 6.10
C ASN A 250 -8.24 -0.53 4.62
N ILE A 251 -8.54 0.73 4.34
CA ILE A 251 -8.40 1.35 3.03
C ILE A 251 -7.77 2.74 3.20
N ASN A 252 -6.76 3.04 2.40
CA ASN A 252 -6.16 4.37 2.34
C ASN A 252 -6.19 4.90 0.90
N ALA A 253 -6.41 6.20 0.76
CA ALA A 253 -6.32 6.92 -0.50
C ALA A 253 -5.54 8.23 -0.30
N VAL A 254 -4.64 8.54 -1.24
CA VAL A 254 -3.85 9.77 -1.27
C VAL A 254 -3.85 10.32 -2.69
N VAL A 255 -4.15 11.61 -2.83
CA VAL A 255 -3.93 12.37 -4.07
C VAL A 255 -2.62 13.13 -3.93
N TYR A 256 -1.69 12.86 -4.84
CA TYR A 256 -0.38 13.50 -4.90
C TYR A 256 -0.23 14.25 -6.21
N LYS A 257 0.28 15.47 -6.16
CA LYS A 257 0.64 16.26 -7.34
C LYS A 257 2.16 16.33 -7.46
N PHE A 258 2.70 15.81 -8.55
CA PHE A 258 4.12 15.84 -8.88
C PHE A 258 4.59 17.21 -9.36
#